data_AF-A0A250L2L9-F1
#
_entry.id   AF-A0A250L2L9-F1
#
_cell.length_a   1.000
_cell.length_b   1.000
_cell.length_c   1.000
_cell.angle_alpha   90.00
_cell.angle_beta   90.00
_cell.angle_gamma   90.00
#
_symmetry.space_group_name_H-M   'P 1'
#
loop_
_entity.id
_entity.type
_entity.pdbx_description
1 polymer ?
#
loop_
_entity_poly.entity_id
_entity_poly.type
_entity_poly.pdbx_seq_one_letter_code
_entity_poly.pdbx_strand_id
1 'polypeptide(L)'
;MSKTDSRPSIQTQINENIQEEALKVAKSIQKPGQTKEQTKLVAQGIAKGIELYKKQQSAKARERDKARKKALKLRQAESTGQQREEDEADFRLDPAESGISGTLLLGGGVFAVMAGILAVSLAAGWPASLGPFTLPVWASLVAAMAFAGFSGWFFFKAARLNQGQ
;
A
#
# COMPACT_ATOMS: atom_id res chain seq x y z
N MET A 1 0.77 -32.39 31.25
CA MET A 1 1.53 -31.87 30.09
C MET A 1 0.67 -32.03 28.84
N SER A 2 -0.26 -31.10 28.58
CA SER A 2 -1.13 -31.17 27.40
C SER A 2 -0.36 -30.68 26.18
N LYS A 3 -0.08 -31.60 25.24
CA LYS A 3 0.46 -31.24 23.93
C LYS A 3 -0.59 -30.41 23.22
N THR A 4 -0.31 -29.13 23.00
CA THR A 4 -1.11 -28.27 22.12
C THR A 4 -0.90 -28.77 20.69
N ASP A 5 -1.86 -29.53 20.16
CA ASP A 5 -1.89 -29.92 18.74
C ASP A 5 -2.07 -28.65 17.89
N SER A 6 -0.95 -28.08 17.45
CA SER A 6 -0.93 -26.92 16.57
C SER A 6 -1.40 -27.38 15.19
N ARG A 7 -2.65 -27.06 14.85
CA ARG A 7 -3.19 -27.32 13.51
C ARG A 7 -2.29 -26.63 12.47
N PRO A 8 -1.75 -27.36 11.48
CA PRO A 8 -0.88 -26.77 10.48
C PRO A 8 -1.66 -25.73 9.67
N SER A 9 -1.05 -24.55 9.46
CA SER A 9 -1.66 -23.49 8.67
C SER A 9 -1.94 -23.97 7.24
N ILE A 10 -3.00 -23.46 6.61
CA ILE A 10 -3.36 -23.80 5.22
C ILE A 10 -2.18 -23.57 4.27
N GLN A 11 -1.36 -22.53 4.53
CA GLN A 11 -0.15 -22.25 3.77
C GLN A 11 0.87 -23.38 3.88
N THR A 12 1.08 -23.93 5.08
CA THR A 12 1.98 -25.06 5.33
C THR A 12 1.52 -26.31 4.58
N GLN A 13 0.23 -26.64 4.65
CA GLN A 13 -0.34 -27.80 3.96
C GLN A 13 -0.19 -27.70 2.44
N ILE A 14 -0.42 -26.51 1.88
CA ILE A 14 -0.19 -26.25 0.44
C ILE A 14 1.28 -26.45 0.08
N ASN A 15 2.20 -25.96 0.90
CA ASN A 15 3.63 -26.09 0.64
C ASN A 15 4.10 -27.56 0.70
N GLU A 16 3.58 -28.34 1.65
CA GLU A 16 3.86 -29.79 1.76
C GLU A 16 3.34 -30.52 0.52
N ASN A 17 2.09 -30.25 0.11
CA ASN A 17 1.50 -30.84 -1.09
C ASN A 17 2.30 -30.49 -2.37
N ILE A 18 2.72 -29.24 -2.52
CA ILE A 18 3.58 -28.81 -3.64
C ILE A 18 4.91 -29.56 -3.64
N GLN A 19 5.52 -29.80 -2.48
CA GLN A 19 6.78 -30.55 -2.39
C GLN A 19 6.60 -32.02 -2.78
N GLU A 20 5.50 -32.65 -2.36
CA GLU A 20 5.17 -34.03 -2.74
C GLU A 20 4.93 -34.19 -4.24
N GLU A 21 4.14 -33.27 -4.83
CA GLU A 21 3.90 -33.25 -6.28
C GLU A 21 5.20 -33.00 -7.05
N ALA A 22 6.02 -32.05 -6.61
CA ALA A 22 7.30 -31.77 -7.21
C ALA A 22 8.26 -32.98 -7.16
N LEU A 23 8.25 -33.74 -6.05
CA LEU A 23 9.00 -34.99 -5.93
C LEU A 23 8.49 -36.06 -6.89
N LYS A 24 7.17 -36.17 -7.08
CA LYS A 24 6.55 -37.11 -8.04
C LYS A 24 6.97 -36.77 -9.47
N VAL A 25 6.94 -35.49 -9.85
CA VAL A 25 7.37 -35.02 -11.17
C VAL A 25 8.87 -35.22 -11.37
N ALA A 26 9.69 -34.90 -10.38
CA ALA A 26 11.14 -35.12 -10.47
C ALA A 26 11.49 -36.61 -10.64
N LYS A 27 10.78 -37.50 -9.94
CA LYS A 27 10.93 -38.95 -10.09
C LYS A 27 10.48 -39.45 -11.46
N SER A 28 9.42 -38.88 -12.05
CA SER A 28 8.97 -39.30 -13.38
C SER A 28 9.90 -38.86 -14.51
N ILE A 29 10.70 -37.80 -14.29
CA ILE A 29 11.68 -37.27 -15.27
C ILE A 29 13.11 -37.80 -14.98
N GLN A 30 13.28 -38.59 -13.92
CA GLN A 30 14.58 -39.10 -13.49
C GLN A 30 15.28 -39.88 -14.62
N LYS A 31 16.55 -39.54 -14.86
CA LYS A 31 17.39 -40.27 -15.83
C LYS A 31 18.02 -41.51 -15.20
N PRO A 32 18.24 -42.60 -15.95
CA PRO A 32 18.97 -43.76 -15.45
C PRO A 32 20.39 -43.34 -15.02
N GLY A 33 20.75 -43.68 -13.78
CA GLY A 33 22.03 -43.28 -13.15
C GLY A 33 21.99 -42.03 -12.26
N GLN A 34 20.86 -41.31 -12.18
CA GLN A 34 20.71 -40.14 -11.30
C GLN A 34 20.61 -40.55 -9.82
N THR A 35 21.32 -39.85 -8.93
CA THR A 35 21.25 -40.11 -7.48
C THR A 35 19.97 -39.57 -6.87
N LYS A 36 19.51 -40.18 -5.77
CA LYS A 36 18.29 -39.72 -5.05
C LYS A 36 18.41 -38.28 -4.57
N GLU A 37 19.61 -37.84 -4.19
CA GLU A 37 19.89 -36.45 -3.80
C GLU A 37 19.70 -35.48 -4.95
N GLN A 38 20.18 -35.82 -6.15
CA GLN A 38 19.99 -35.01 -7.35
C GLN A 38 18.51 -34.89 -7.70
N THR A 39 17.75 -35.99 -7.64
CA THR A 39 16.30 -35.95 -7.86
C THR A 39 15.60 -35.07 -6.82
N LYS A 40 16.05 -35.07 -5.56
CA LYS A 40 15.52 -34.19 -4.51
C LYS A 40 15.83 -32.71 -4.77
N LEU A 41 17.02 -32.38 -5.28
CA LEU A 41 17.36 -31.01 -5.68
C LEU A 41 16.48 -30.52 -6.85
N VAL A 42 16.23 -31.38 -7.83
CA VAL A 42 15.30 -31.07 -8.93
C VAL A 42 13.89 -30.81 -8.39
N ALA A 43 13.39 -31.66 -7.49
CA ALA A 43 12.10 -31.46 -6.85
C ALA A 43 12.01 -30.14 -6.07
N GLN A 44 13.05 -29.79 -5.31
CA GLN A 44 13.12 -28.50 -4.61
C GLN A 44 13.07 -27.31 -5.58
N GLY A 45 13.77 -27.42 -6.72
CA GLY A 45 13.71 -26.41 -7.77
C GLY A 45 12.31 -26.22 -8.34
N ILE A 46 11.60 -27.33 -8.63
CA ILE A 46 10.22 -27.30 -9.13
C ILE A 46 9.28 -26.66 -8.10
N ALA A 47 9.37 -27.08 -6.82
CA ALA A 47 8.54 -26.53 -5.75
C ALA A 47 8.74 -25.02 -5.59
N LYS A 48 9.99 -24.55 -5.57
CA LYS A 48 10.32 -23.13 -5.50
C LYS A 48 9.84 -22.35 -6.73
N GLY A 49 9.92 -22.95 -7.92
CA GLY A 49 9.42 -22.36 -9.15
C GLY A 49 7.91 -22.08 -9.10
N ILE A 50 7.13 -23.05 -8.61
CA ILE A 50 5.67 -22.91 -8.45
C ILE A 50 5.34 -21.79 -7.46
N GLU A 51 6.06 -21.73 -6.34
CA GLU A 51 5.86 -20.69 -5.33
C GLU A 51 6.11 -19.28 -5.89
N LEU A 52 7.23 -19.10 -6.59
CA LEU A 52 7.59 -17.82 -7.21
C LEU A 52 6.56 -17.39 -8.25
N TYR A 53 6.13 -18.31 -9.11
CA TYR A 53 5.10 -18.04 -10.11
C TYR A 53 3.78 -17.61 -9.46
N LYS A 54 3.32 -18.33 -8.45
CA LYS A 54 2.07 -18.02 -7.71
C LYS A 54 2.15 -16.64 -7.04
N LYS A 55 3.30 -16.29 -6.48
CA LYS A 55 3.56 -14.96 -5.90
C LYS A 55 3.45 -13.86 -6.95
N GLN A 56 4.14 -13.99 -8.08
CA GLN A 56 4.08 -13.03 -9.19
C GLN A 56 2.65 -12.89 -9.74
N GLN A 57 1.94 -14.01 -9.90
CA GLN A 57 0.57 -14.01 -10.39
C GLN A 57 -0.38 -13.28 -9.42
N SER A 58 -0.25 -13.48 -8.11
CA SER A 58 -1.05 -12.76 -7.12
C SER A 58 -0.79 -11.24 -7.12
N ALA A 59 0.47 -10.83 -7.35
CA ALA A 59 0.83 -9.42 -7.47
C ALA A 59 0.16 -8.79 -8.72
N LYS A 60 0.27 -9.48 -9.87
CA LYS A 60 -0.37 -9.05 -11.12
C LYS A 60 -1.89 -8.98 -11.00
N ALA A 61 -2.53 -9.92 -10.30
CA ALA A 61 -3.97 -9.89 -10.05
C ALA A 61 -4.38 -8.64 -9.26
N ARG A 62 -3.62 -8.29 -8.22
CA ARG A 62 -3.87 -7.07 -7.42
C ARG A 62 -3.70 -5.79 -8.23
N GLU A 63 -2.72 -5.73 -9.13
CA GLU A 63 -2.54 -4.58 -10.03
C GLU A 63 -3.74 -4.42 -10.97
N ARG A 64 -4.21 -5.53 -11.57
CA ARG A 64 -5.40 -5.52 -12.42
C ARG A 64 -6.65 -5.09 -11.65
N ASP A 65 -6.83 -5.57 -10.42
CA ASP A 65 -7.95 -5.17 -9.59
C ASP A 65 -7.89 -3.68 -9.22
N LYS A 66 -6.71 -3.13 -8.94
CA LYS A 66 -6.51 -1.69 -8.72
C LYS A 66 -6.88 -0.89 -9.97
N ALA A 67 -6.42 -1.32 -11.14
CA ALA A 67 -6.75 -0.67 -12.41
C ALA A 67 -8.25 -0.71 -12.70
N ARG A 68 -8.90 -1.87 -12.51
CA ARG A 68 -10.35 -2.03 -12.68
C ARG A 68 -11.13 -1.09 -11.74
N LYS A 69 -10.74 -1.03 -10.47
CA LYS A 69 -11.38 -0.13 -9.49
C LYS A 69 -11.18 1.35 -9.86
N LYS A 70 -10.02 1.75 -10.37
CA LYS A 70 -9.78 3.12 -10.86
C LYS A 70 -10.67 3.45 -12.06
N ALA A 71 -10.75 2.55 -13.04
CA ALA A 71 -11.59 2.73 -14.23
C ALA A 71 -13.08 2.86 -13.87
N LEU A 72 -13.58 2.03 -12.94
CA LEU A 72 -14.96 2.12 -12.45
C LEU A 72 -15.24 3.44 -11.74
N LYS A 73 -14.30 3.94 -10.93
CA LYS A 73 -14.43 5.24 -10.25
C LYS A 73 -14.46 6.41 -11.22
N LEU A 74 -13.64 6.40 -12.27
CA LEU A 74 -13.67 7.44 -13.31
C LEU A 74 -15.01 7.46 -14.04
N ARG A 75 -15.52 6.29 -14.44
CA ARG A 75 -16.84 6.17 -15.06
C ARG A 75 -17.97 6.65 -14.15
N GLN A 76 -17.89 6.37 -12.85
CA GLN A 76 -18.86 6.86 -11.87
C GLN A 76 -18.77 8.38 -11.69
N ALA A 77 -17.56 8.95 -11.62
CA ALA A 77 -17.36 10.39 -11.53
C ALA A 77 -17.90 11.14 -12.76
N GLU A 78 -17.73 10.57 -13.97
CA GLU A 78 -18.31 11.11 -15.21
C GLU A 78 -19.84 11.06 -15.19
N SER A 79 -20.46 10.06 -14.57
CA SER A 79 -21.92 9.96 -14.43
C SER A 79 -22.53 10.82 -13.31
N THR A 80 -21.72 11.37 -12.39
CA THR A 80 -22.18 12.19 -11.25
C THR A 80 -21.82 13.67 -11.41
N GLY A 81 -21.30 14.08 -12.58
CA GLY A 81 -20.88 15.45 -12.88
C GLY A 81 -22.01 16.47 -13.12
N GLN A 82 -23.25 16.19 -12.73
CA GLN A 82 -24.38 17.11 -12.84
C GLN A 82 -25.11 17.15 -11.50
N GLN A 83 -24.61 18.00 -10.58
CA GLN A 83 -25.19 18.50 -9.32
C GLN A 83 -24.09 18.61 -8.25
N ARG A 84 -23.37 19.74 -8.25
CA ARG A 84 -22.68 20.27 -7.06
C ARG A 84 -22.25 21.71 -7.32
N GLU A 85 -23.23 22.60 -7.31
CA GLU A 85 -23.01 24.01 -6.96
C GLU A 85 -24.04 24.35 -5.87
N GLU A 86 -23.57 25.14 -4.89
CA GLU A 86 -24.34 25.86 -3.87
C GLU A 86 -24.88 25.05 -2.67
N ASP A 87 -24.18 25.13 -1.54
CA ASP A 87 -24.77 25.74 -0.33
C ASP A 87 -23.67 26.00 0.71
N GLU A 88 -23.31 27.27 0.87
CA GLU A 88 -22.73 27.78 2.10
C GLU A 88 -23.86 27.97 3.12
N ALA A 89 -23.83 27.19 4.20
CA ALA A 89 -24.61 27.50 5.38
C ALA A 89 -23.76 27.24 6.63
N ASP A 90 -23.38 28.35 7.26
CA ASP A 90 -23.03 28.57 8.65
C ASP A 90 -23.40 27.40 9.61
N PHE A 91 -22.40 26.75 10.23
CA PHE A 91 -22.61 25.79 11.31
C PHE A 91 -21.74 26.13 12.52
N ARG A 92 -22.37 26.82 13.47
CA ARG A 92 -21.86 27.15 14.80
C ARG A 92 -21.67 25.86 15.63
N LEU A 93 -20.55 25.75 16.33
CA LEU A 93 -20.16 24.56 17.10
C LEU A 93 -20.94 24.44 18.42
N ASP A 94 -21.83 23.45 18.53
CA ASP A 94 -22.27 22.88 19.81
C ASP A 94 -21.61 21.49 20.01
N PRO A 95 -20.77 21.30 21.05
CA PRO A 95 -20.04 20.06 21.27
C PRO A 95 -20.85 19.13 22.19
N ALA A 96 -21.91 18.51 21.67
CA ALA A 96 -22.54 17.40 22.38
C ALA A 96 -23.21 16.44 21.39
N GLU A 97 -23.00 15.16 21.63
CA GLU A 97 -23.71 14.01 21.05
C GLU A 97 -23.16 13.45 19.72
N SER A 98 -22.28 12.47 19.90
CA SER A 98 -22.36 11.14 19.27
C SER A 98 -23.13 11.04 17.94
N GLY A 99 -22.41 11.25 16.86
CA GLY A 99 -22.90 11.01 15.50
C GLY A 99 -21.82 11.22 14.46
N ILE A 100 -20.62 10.66 14.70
CA ILE A 100 -19.49 10.83 13.77
C ILE A 100 -19.78 10.05 12.48
N SER A 101 -20.41 10.74 11.54
CA SER A 101 -20.68 10.26 10.19
C SER A 101 -19.35 9.97 9.49
N GLY A 102 -19.21 8.74 9.00
CA GLY A 102 -17.96 8.14 8.48
C GLY A 102 -17.31 8.81 7.27
N THR A 103 -17.78 9.98 6.85
CA THR A 103 -17.20 10.82 5.81
C THR A 103 -16.17 11.82 6.34
N LEU A 104 -16.26 12.25 7.60
CA LEU A 104 -15.33 13.25 8.15
C LEU A 104 -14.01 12.67 8.69
N LEU A 105 -14.00 11.37 9.02
CA LEU A 105 -12.80 10.66 9.49
C LEU A 105 -11.83 10.25 8.37
N LEU A 106 -12.28 10.14 7.11
CA LEU A 106 -11.40 9.73 6.01
C LEU A 106 -10.62 10.88 5.38
N GLY A 107 -11.14 12.11 5.44
CA GLY A 107 -10.49 13.29 4.89
C GLY A 107 -9.88 14.19 5.96
N GLY A 108 -10.72 14.75 6.84
CA GLY A 108 -10.31 15.77 7.80
C GLY A 108 -9.58 15.22 9.03
N GLY A 109 -10.10 14.15 9.63
CA GLY A 109 -9.53 13.59 10.86
C GLY A 109 -8.09 13.09 10.72
N VAL A 110 -7.79 12.37 9.64
CA VAL A 110 -6.42 11.89 9.36
C VAL A 110 -5.48 13.06 9.07
N PHE A 111 -5.92 14.09 8.33
CA PHE A 111 -5.10 15.26 8.07
C PHE A 111 -4.86 16.13 9.31
N ALA A 112 -5.84 16.26 10.21
CA ALA A 112 -5.66 16.97 11.48
C ALA A 112 -4.69 16.24 12.42
N VAL A 113 -4.78 14.91 12.50
CA VAL A 113 -3.83 14.08 13.27
C VAL A 113 -2.42 14.14 12.67
N MET A 114 -2.31 14.05 11.34
CA MET A 114 -1.01 14.16 10.65
C MET A 114 -0.40 15.56 10.75
N ALA A 115 -1.21 16.63 10.67
CA ALA A 115 -0.75 18.01 10.87
C ALA A 115 -0.30 18.24 12.32
N GLY A 116 -1.02 17.67 13.30
CA GLY A 116 -0.60 17.69 14.71
C GLY A 116 0.74 16.99 14.94
N ILE A 117 0.93 15.78 14.38
CA ILE A 117 2.20 15.04 14.49
C ILE A 117 3.36 15.80 13.81
N LEU A 118 3.10 16.43 12.66
CA LEU A 118 4.11 17.20 11.94
C LEU A 118 4.51 18.49 12.67
N ALA A 119 3.53 19.19 13.27
CA ALA A 119 3.78 20.39 14.07
C ALA A 119 4.58 20.07 15.35
N VAL A 120 4.25 18.97 16.02
CA VAL A 120 5.02 18.49 17.19
C VAL A 120 6.43 18.05 16.78
N SER A 121 6.61 17.49 15.59
CA SER A 121 7.94 17.10 15.09
C SER A 121 8.84 18.30 14.76
N LEU A 122 8.29 19.44 14.30
CA LEU A 122 9.07 20.66 14.08
C LEU A 122 9.48 21.37 15.38
N ALA A 123 8.60 21.38 16.39
CA ALA A 123 8.86 22.07 17.67
C ALA A 123 9.77 21.27 18.62
N ALA A 124 9.68 19.93 18.60
CA ALA A 124 10.42 19.08 19.54
C ALA A 124 11.80 18.64 19.02
N GLY A 125 12.17 18.96 17.78
CA GLY A 125 13.49 18.65 17.22
C GLY A 125 13.82 17.15 17.24
N TRP A 126 12.82 16.27 17.27
CA TRP A 126 13.05 14.83 17.29
C TRP A 126 13.36 14.30 15.89
N PRO A 127 14.40 13.45 15.74
CA PRO A 127 14.68 12.79 14.47
C PRO A 127 13.51 11.84 14.15
N ALA A 128 12.82 12.09 13.04
CA ALA A 128 11.73 11.25 12.57
C ALA A 128 12.29 9.87 12.16
N SER A 129 12.31 8.92 13.10
CA SER A 129 12.65 7.52 12.83
C SER A 129 11.37 6.75 12.47
N LEU A 130 11.18 6.41 11.20
CA LEU A 130 10.21 5.40 10.78
C LEU A 130 10.91 4.04 10.75
N GLY A 131 10.95 3.35 11.89
CA GLY A 131 11.53 2.01 12.01
C GLY A 131 13.05 1.97 11.82
N PRO A 132 13.63 0.90 11.23
CA PRO A 132 15.08 0.68 11.17
C PRO A 132 15.85 1.61 10.21
N PHE A 133 15.23 2.68 9.74
CA PHE A 133 15.81 3.60 8.77
C PHE A 133 15.87 5.01 9.35
N THR A 134 17.10 5.51 9.56
CA THR A 134 17.35 6.90 9.96
C THR A 134 17.54 7.74 8.71
N LEU A 135 16.67 8.73 8.47
CA LEU A 135 16.89 9.69 7.40
C LEU A 135 17.81 10.81 7.91
N PRO A 136 18.93 11.12 7.21
CA PRO A 136 19.82 12.19 7.66
C PRO A 136 19.14 13.56 7.53
N VAL A 137 19.50 14.49 8.40
CA VAL A 137 18.91 15.84 8.53
C VAL A 137 18.88 16.62 7.21
N TRP A 138 19.79 16.33 6.27
CA TRP A 138 19.80 16.93 4.94
C TRP A 138 18.54 16.65 4.09
N ALA A 139 17.78 15.60 4.42
CA ALA A 139 16.66 15.12 3.62
C ALA A 139 15.39 15.92 3.94
N SER A 140 15.27 16.44 5.17
CA SER A 140 14.18 17.36 5.52
C SER A 140 14.41 18.75 4.90
N LEU A 141 15.67 19.19 4.74
CA LEU A 141 16.00 20.47 4.09
C LEU A 141 15.64 20.46 2.60
N VAL A 142 15.98 19.37 1.88
CA VAL A 142 15.64 19.22 0.46
C VAL A 142 14.12 19.06 0.28
N ALA A 143 13.45 18.32 1.17
CA ALA A 143 11.99 18.22 1.15
C ALA A 143 11.34 19.59 1.40
N ALA A 144 11.82 20.37 2.37
CA ALA A 144 11.32 21.71 2.66
C ALA A 144 11.50 22.67 1.48
N MET A 145 12.66 22.65 0.80
CA MET A 145 12.88 23.46 -0.40
C MET A 145 12.00 23.02 -1.58
N ALA A 146 11.73 21.72 -1.73
CA ALA A 146 10.83 21.22 -2.76
C ALA A 146 9.38 21.69 -2.54
N PHE A 147 8.90 21.70 -1.29
CA PHE A 147 7.57 22.23 -0.98
C PHE A 147 7.47 23.76 -1.12
N ALA A 148 8.52 24.51 -0.77
CA ALA A 148 8.55 25.97 -0.95
C ALA A 148 8.66 26.38 -2.43
N GLY A 149 9.41 25.64 -3.25
CA GLY A 149 9.49 25.87 -4.69
C GLY A 149 8.17 25.58 -5.40
N PHE A 150 7.45 24.53 -4.96
CA PHE A 150 6.17 24.15 -5.55
C PHE A 150 5.03 25.13 -5.21
N SER A 151 5.02 25.71 -4.00
CA SER A 151 4.03 26.74 -3.62
C SER A 151 4.28 28.08 -4.33
N GLY A 152 5.55 28.48 -4.50
CA GLY A 152 5.92 29.70 -5.22
C GLY A 152 5.54 29.67 -6.71
N TRP A 153 5.66 28.52 -7.38
CA TRP A 153 5.25 28.36 -8.78
C TRP A 153 3.74 28.56 -8.99
N PHE A 154 2.92 28.14 -8.04
CA PHE A 154 1.47 28.34 -8.08
C PHE A 154 1.08 29.81 -7.95
N PHE A 155 1.74 30.56 -7.06
CA PHE A 155 1.48 32.00 -6.87
C PHE A 155 1.95 32.85 -8.06
N PHE A 156 3.12 32.52 -8.64
CA PHE A 156 3.65 33.20 -9.83
C PHE A 156 2.80 32.94 -11.08
N LYS A 157 2.20 31.75 -11.20
CA LYS A 157 1.25 31.43 -12.28
C LYS A 157 -0.09 32.17 -12.12
N ALA A 158 -0.57 32.35 -10.89
CA ALA A 158 -1.78 33.12 -10.61
C ALA A 158 -1.62 34.63 -10.90
N ALA A 159 -0.44 35.20 -10.60
CA ALA A 159 -0.16 36.62 -10.82
C ALA A 159 -0.10 37.03 -12.32
N ARG A 160 0.08 36.08 -13.24
CA ARG A 160 0.20 36.36 -14.69
C ARG A 160 -1.14 36.44 -15.43
N LEU A 161 -2.27 36.14 -14.76
CA LEU A 161 -3.61 36.21 -15.36
C LEU A 161 -4.36 37.51 -15.01
N ASN A 162 -3.80 38.40 -14.18
CA ASN A 162 -4.44 39.65 -13.75
C ASN A 162 -3.80 40.93 -14.35
N GLN A 163 -3.01 40.81 -15.43
CA GLN A 163 -2.48 41.96 -16.20
C GLN A 163 -2.99 41.96 -17.66
N GLY A 164 -4.19 41.41 -17.88
CA GLY A 164 -4.78 41.23 -19.21
C GLY A 164 -6.24 41.68 -19.34
N GLN A 165 -6.68 42.64 -18.52
CA GLN A 165 -7.84 43.50 -18.80
C GLN A 165 -7.50 44.94 -18.44
#